data_AF-A0A924ENR4-F1
#
_entry.id   AF-A0A924ENR4-F1
#
_cell.length_a   1.000
_cell.length_b   1.000
_cell.length_c   1.000
_cell.angle_alpha   90.00
_cell.angle_beta   90.00
_cell.angle_gamma   90.00
#
_symmetry.space_group_name_H-M   'P 1'
#
loop_
_entity.id
_entity.type
_entity.pdbx_description
1 polymer ?
#
loop_
_entity_poly.entity_id
_entity_poly.type
_entity_poly.pdbx_seq_one_letter_code
_entity_poly.pdbx_strand_id
1 'polypeptide(L)'
;MSTEEKSLHFIEQIIEDSLAIGFSQDKLRFRFPPEPNGYLHIGHAKSICLNFGLGLKYNAAVNLRFDDTNPAKEEQEYVDAIKEDIKWLGFKWTEELYSSDYFQQLYDWAIAMIKNGKAYIDRQSSEDMATQKGTPTQPGIDGPFRN
;
A
#
# COMPACT_ATOMS: atom_id res chain seq x y z
N MET A 1 -7.60 -1.79 -41.07
CA MET A 1 -7.72 -1.27 -39.70
C MET A 1 -6.32 -1.00 -39.21
N SER A 2 -5.96 0.27 -39.01
CA SER A 2 -4.67 0.65 -38.43
C SER A 2 -4.65 0.19 -36.98
N THR A 3 -3.77 -0.75 -36.67
CA THR A 3 -3.43 -1.09 -35.28
C THR A 3 -2.66 0.10 -34.71
N GLU A 4 -3.33 0.96 -33.95
CA GLU A 4 -2.62 1.95 -33.14
C GLU A 4 -1.80 1.19 -32.09
N GLU A 5 -0.48 1.18 -32.26
CA GLU A 5 0.43 0.73 -31.20
C GLU A 5 0.32 1.70 -30.03
N LYS A 6 -0.45 1.28 -29.02
CA LYS A 6 -0.64 2.06 -27.81
C LYS A 6 0.68 2.06 -27.03
N SER A 7 1.30 3.24 -26.91
CA SER A 7 2.51 3.43 -26.13
C SER A 7 2.30 2.97 -24.68
N LEU A 8 3.28 2.24 -24.15
CA LEU A 8 3.29 1.78 -22.76
C LEU A 8 3.31 2.98 -21.82
N HIS A 9 2.53 2.95 -20.75
CA HIS A 9 2.68 3.93 -19.68
C HIS A 9 3.93 3.61 -18.83
N PHE A 10 4.45 4.60 -18.11
CA PHE A 10 5.74 4.48 -17.42
C PHE A 10 5.84 3.27 -16.45
N ILE A 11 4.75 2.88 -15.77
CA ILE A 11 4.75 1.68 -14.91
C ILE A 11 4.91 0.38 -15.72
N GLU A 12 4.30 0.27 -16.91
CA GLU A 12 4.51 -0.88 -17.79
C GLU A 12 5.96 -0.93 -18.26
N GLN A 13 6.55 0.22 -18.62
CA GLN A 13 7.97 0.30 -19.00
C GLN A 13 8.88 -0.22 -17.87
N ILE A 14 8.64 0.19 -16.62
CA ILE A 14 9.38 -0.31 -15.46
C ILE A 14 9.24 -1.84 -15.29
N ILE A 15 8.04 -2.38 -15.54
CA ILE A 15 7.79 -3.83 -15.48
C ILE A 15 8.56 -4.54 -16.59
N GLU A 16 8.45 -4.08 -17.84
CA GLU A 16 9.17 -4.66 -18.99
C GLU A 16 10.69 -4.63 -18.77
N ASP A 17 11.23 -3.50 -18.31
CA ASP A 17 12.66 -3.36 -18.02
C ASP A 17 13.09 -4.33 -16.92
N SER A 18 12.28 -4.50 -15.87
CA SER A 18 12.55 -5.45 -14.78
C SER A 18 12.55 -6.89 -15.29
N LEU A 19 11.60 -7.27 -16.14
CA LEU A 19 11.54 -8.59 -16.76
C LEU A 19 12.74 -8.82 -17.69
N ALA A 20 13.14 -7.81 -18.47
CA ALA A 20 14.28 -7.88 -19.38
C ALA A 20 15.62 -8.10 -18.65
N ILE A 21 15.80 -7.54 -17.45
CA ILE A 21 16.99 -7.77 -16.62
C ILE A 21 16.92 -9.07 -15.78
N GLY A 22 15.88 -9.90 -16.00
CA GLY A 22 15.78 -11.23 -15.42
C GLY A 22 14.90 -11.34 -14.17
N PHE A 23 14.05 -10.35 -13.87
CA PHE A 23 13.02 -10.53 -12.84
C PHE A 23 12.01 -11.60 -13.28
N SER A 24 11.65 -12.50 -12.37
CA SER A 24 10.78 -13.63 -12.68
C SER A 24 9.32 -13.17 -12.82
N GLN A 25 8.68 -13.44 -13.96
CA GLN A 25 7.29 -13.05 -14.20
C GLN A 25 6.32 -13.67 -13.19
N ASP A 26 6.55 -14.92 -12.76
CA ASP A 26 5.76 -15.62 -11.75
C ASP A 26 5.84 -14.98 -10.35
N LYS A 27 6.79 -14.06 -10.13
CA LYS A 27 6.92 -13.27 -8.90
C LYS A 27 6.24 -11.90 -8.98
N LEU A 28 5.70 -11.49 -10.13
CA LEU A 28 4.92 -10.26 -10.22
C LEU A 28 3.67 -10.37 -9.34
N ARG A 29 3.47 -9.37 -8.49
CA ARG A 29 2.32 -9.25 -7.59
C ARG A 29 1.86 -7.80 -7.56
N PHE A 30 0.56 -7.59 -7.69
CA PHE A 30 -0.06 -6.27 -7.54
C PHE A 30 -1.00 -6.28 -6.34
N ARG A 31 -1.42 -5.08 -5.90
CA ARG A 31 -2.45 -4.98 -4.86
C ARG A 31 -3.23 -3.68 -4.97
N PHE A 32 -4.51 -3.73 -4.63
CA PHE A 32 -5.33 -2.56 -4.36
C PHE A 32 -5.58 -2.49 -2.85
N PRO A 33 -4.97 -1.51 -2.13
CA PRO A 33 -5.05 -1.46 -0.68
C PRO A 33 -5.89 -0.30 -0.11
N PRO A 34 -7.23 -0.35 -0.17
CA PRO A 34 -8.08 0.71 0.38
C PRO A 34 -8.15 0.63 1.92
N GLU A 35 -8.29 1.79 2.57
CA GLU A 35 -8.73 1.85 3.97
C GLU A 35 -10.25 1.60 4.04
N PRO A 36 -10.76 0.69 4.89
CA PRO A 36 -12.19 0.40 4.97
C PRO A 36 -12.92 1.40 5.89
N ASN A 37 -12.82 2.70 5.59
CA ASN A 37 -13.41 3.79 6.37
C ASN A 37 -14.31 4.73 5.54
N GLY A 38 -14.66 4.32 4.31
CA GLY A 38 -15.52 5.07 3.41
C GLY A 38 -15.82 4.33 2.11
N TYR A 39 -16.85 4.79 1.40
CA TYR A 39 -17.22 4.26 0.08
C TYR A 39 -16.23 4.66 -1.01
N LEU A 40 -16.07 3.80 -2.03
CA LEU A 40 -15.23 4.15 -3.16
C LEU A 40 -15.91 5.20 -4.04
N HIS A 41 -15.15 6.21 -4.46
CA HIS A 41 -15.55 7.15 -5.51
C HIS A 41 -14.75 6.93 -6.81
N ILE A 42 -15.11 7.65 -7.88
CA ILE A 42 -14.49 7.55 -9.21
C ILE A 42 -12.95 7.69 -9.22
N GLY A 43 -12.36 8.43 -8.27
CA GLY A 43 -10.91 8.51 -8.11
C GLY A 43 -10.24 7.14 -7.87
N HIS A 44 -10.91 6.22 -7.17
CA HIS A 44 -10.40 4.87 -6.91
C HIS A 44 -10.43 3.98 -8.16
N ALA A 45 -11.36 4.23 -9.09
CA ALA A 45 -11.47 3.46 -10.32
C ALA A 45 -10.16 3.47 -11.12
N LYS A 46 -9.42 4.59 -11.11
CA LYS A 46 -8.10 4.67 -11.75
C LYS A 46 -7.10 3.68 -11.13
N SER A 47 -7.05 3.60 -9.80
CA SER A 47 -6.14 2.69 -9.08
C SER A 47 -6.54 1.22 -9.27
N ILE A 48 -7.85 0.94 -9.26
CA ILE A 48 -8.40 -0.39 -9.51
C ILE A 48 -8.05 -0.83 -10.94
N CYS A 49 -8.44 -0.07 -11.95
CA CYS A 49 -8.17 -0.40 -13.35
C CYS A 49 -6.66 -0.54 -13.63
N LEU A 50 -5.81 0.25 -12.97
CA LEU A 50 -4.37 0.11 -13.09
C LEU A 50 -3.89 -1.22 -12.50
N ASN A 51 -4.15 -1.50 -11.22
CA ASN A 51 -3.61 -2.69 -10.55
C ASN A 51 -4.19 -3.98 -11.11
N PHE A 52 -5.51 -4.05 -11.29
CA PHE A 52 -6.17 -5.24 -11.84
C PHE A 52 -5.91 -5.38 -13.34
N GLY A 53 -5.83 -4.28 -14.09
CA GLY A 53 -5.46 -4.29 -15.51
C GLY A 53 -4.04 -4.79 -15.73
N LEU A 54 -3.08 -4.39 -14.90
CA LEU A 54 -1.71 -4.93 -14.92
C LEU A 54 -1.70 -6.42 -14.55
N GLY A 55 -2.47 -6.82 -13.54
CA GLY A 55 -2.64 -8.24 -13.20
C GLY A 55 -3.12 -9.09 -14.37
N LEU A 56 -4.13 -8.61 -15.10
CA LEU A 56 -4.62 -9.29 -16.31
C LEU A 56 -3.59 -9.30 -17.44
N LYS A 57 -2.95 -8.15 -17.71
CA LYS A 57 -1.96 -8.01 -18.80
C LYS A 57 -0.75 -8.93 -18.61
N TYR A 58 -0.25 -9.04 -17.39
CA TYR A 58 0.95 -9.82 -17.07
C TYR A 58 0.63 -11.23 -16.54
N ASN A 59 -0.65 -11.61 -16.48
CA ASN A 59 -1.12 -12.84 -15.87
C ASN A 59 -0.56 -13.05 -14.44
N ALA A 60 -0.66 -12.00 -13.63
CA ALA A 60 -0.09 -11.90 -12.30
C ALA A 60 -1.18 -11.70 -11.24
N ALA A 61 -0.93 -12.22 -10.03
CA ALA A 61 -1.88 -12.14 -8.93
C ALA A 61 -2.06 -10.69 -8.43
N VAL A 62 -3.30 -10.35 -8.09
CA VAL A 62 -3.68 -9.04 -7.54
C VAL A 62 -4.42 -9.25 -6.24
N ASN A 63 -3.85 -8.79 -5.14
CA ASN A 63 -4.47 -8.92 -3.83
C ASN A 63 -5.37 -7.71 -3.54
N LEU A 64 -6.56 -7.97 -2.98
CA LEU A 64 -7.37 -6.95 -2.33
C LEU A 64 -6.95 -6.96 -0.86
N ARG A 65 -6.33 -5.87 -0.40
CA ARG A 65 -5.86 -5.78 0.98
C ARG A 65 -6.51 -4.62 1.70
N PHE A 66 -7.31 -4.87 2.72
CA PHE A 66 -7.83 -3.79 3.54
C PHE A 66 -6.71 -3.25 4.43
N ASP A 67 -6.46 -1.94 4.36
CA ASP A 67 -5.47 -1.29 5.22
C ASP A 67 -6.11 -0.90 6.55
N ASP A 68 -6.48 -1.93 7.32
CA ASP A 68 -7.31 -1.87 8.51
C ASP A 68 -6.47 -1.69 9.80
N THR A 69 -5.68 -0.63 9.83
CA THR A 69 -4.79 -0.32 10.96
C THR A 69 -5.38 0.64 12.01
N ASN A 70 -6.57 1.17 11.75
CA ASN A 70 -7.28 2.14 12.58
C ASN A 70 -8.60 1.57 13.11
N PRO A 71 -8.59 0.93 14.30
CA PRO A 71 -9.76 0.22 14.84
C PRO A 71 -10.97 1.12 15.13
N ALA A 72 -10.82 2.44 15.11
CA ALA A 72 -11.88 3.39 15.43
C ALA A 72 -12.73 3.82 14.22
N LYS A 73 -12.29 3.53 12.99
CA LYS A 73 -12.94 4.02 11.75
C LYS A 73 -13.35 2.90 10.80
N GLU A 74 -13.15 1.67 11.20
CA GLU A 74 -13.28 0.52 10.32
C GLU A 74 -14.62 -0.15 10.55
N GLU A 75 -15.41 -0.23 9.48
CA GLU A 75 -16.72 -0.83 9.52
C GLU A 75 -16.83 -1.90 8.43
N GLN A 76 -17.47 -3.03 8.78
CA GLN A 76 -17.73 -4.11 7.84
C GLN A 76 -18.52 -3.63 6.61
N GLU A 77 -19.35 -2.58 6.77
CA GLU A 77 -20.10 -1.99 5.64
C GLU A 77 -19.17 -1.52 4.52
N TYR A 78 -18.03 -0.92 4.84
CA TYR A 78 -17.09 -0.40 3.84
C TYR A 78 -16.33 -1.54 3.17
N VAL A 79 -15.96 -2.57 3.93
CA VAL A 79 -15.35 -3.80 3.39
C VAL A 79 -16.26 -4.42 2.33
N ASP A 80 -17.55 -4.57 2.66
CA ASP A 80 -18.52 -5.20 1.76
C ASP A 80 -18.79 -4.35 0.52
N ALA A 81 -18.95 -3.03 0.69
CA ALA A 81 -19.16 -2.10 -0.41
C ALA A 81 -17.95 -2.05 -1.38
N ILE A 82 -16.72 -1.99 -0.85
CA ILE A 82 -15.49 -2.03 -1.65
C ILE A 82 -15.44 -3.32 -2.49
N LYS A 83 -15.79 -4.46 -1.90
CA LYS A 83 -15.83 -5.76 -2.59
C LYS A 83 -16.88 -5.79 -3.69
N GLU A 84 -18.04 -5.20 -3.44
CA GLU A 84 -19.11 -5.08 -4.43
C GLU A 84 -18.67 -4.22 -5.62
N ASP A 85 -18.11 -3.04 -5.37
CA ASP A 85 -17.66 -2.11 -6.42
C ASP A 85 -16.58 -2.72 -7.33
N ILE A 86 -15.61 -3.44 -6.75
CA ILE A 86 -14.56 -4.11 -7.54
C ILE A 86 -15.15 -5.22 -8.41
N LYS A 87 -16.09 -6.00 -7.87
CA LYS A 87 -16.81 -7.04 -8.63
C LYS A 87 -17.70 -6.42 -9.71
N TRP A 88 -18.36 -5.30 -9.43
CA TRP A 88 -19.20 -4.55 -10.36
C TRP A 88 -18.37 -4.03 -11.54
N LEU A 89 -17.14 -3.57 -11.29
CA LEU A 89 -16.17 -3.21 -12.34
C LEU A 89 -15.64 -4.41 -13.15
N GLY A 90 -16.01 -5.65 -12.79
CA GLY A 90 -15.65 -6.86 -13.50
C GLY A 90 -14.30 -7.47 -13.11
N PHE A 91 -13.69 -6.99 -12.03
CA PHE A 91 -12.40 -7.50 -11.55
C PHE A 91 -12.55 -8.58 -10.48
N LYS A 92 -11.51 -9.39 -10.33
CA LYS A 92 -11.38 -10.43 -9.30
C LYS A 92 -10.00 -10.33 -8.67
N TRP A 93 -9.92 -10.46 -7.35
CA TRP A 93 -8.67 -10.55 -6.62
C TRP A 93 -8.28 -12.01 -6.37
N THR A 94 -6.99 -12.24 -6.15
CA THR A 94 -6.43 -13.55 -5.84
C THR A 94 -6.60 -13.87 -4.37
N GLU A 95 -6.24 -12.94 -3.49
CA GLU A 95 -6.36 -13.07 -2.04
C GLU A 95 -7.04 -11.83 -1.47
N GLU A 96 -7.89 -12.06 -0.46
CA GLU A 96 -8.43 -11.03 0.42
C GLU A 96 -7.58 -11.04 1.69
N LEU A 97 -6.95 -9.91 2.00
CA LEU A 97 -5.99 -9.77 3.10
C LEU A 97 -6.35 -8.58 3.96
N TYR A 98 -5.93 -8.62 5.23
CA TYR A 98 -6.11 -7.54 6.19
C TYR A 98 -4.74 -7.15 6.75
N SER A 99 -4.44 -5.86 6.83
CA SER A 99 -3.22 -5.35 7.45
C SER A 99 -3.14 -5.77 8.92
N SER A 100 -4.28 -5.84 9.62
CA SER A 100 -4.40 -6.25 11.01
C SER A 100 -3.94 -7.69 11.29
N ASP A 101 -4.12 -8.62 10.36
CA ASP A 101 -3.63 -10.00 10.46
C ASP A 101 -2.10 -10.05 10.61
N TYR A 102 -1.39 -9.01 10.17
CA TYR A 102 0.06 -8.90 10.26
C TYR A 102 0.56 -8.15 11.49
N PHE A 103 -0.30 -7.72 12.42
CA PHE A 103 0.14 -6.94 13.59
C PHE A 103 1.20 -7.63 14.44
N GLN A 104 1.10 -8.95 14.64
CA GLN A 104 2.14 -9.68 15.37
C GLN A 104 3.50 -9.59 14.64
N GLN A 105 3.50 -9.78 13.33
CA GLN A 105 4.72 -9.69 12.51
C GLN A 105 5.32 -8.28 12.54
N LEU A 106 4.48 -7.25 12.44
CA LEU A 106 4.89 -5.84 12.51
C LEU A 106 5.45 -5.50 13.89
N TYR A 107 4.84 -6.00 14.96
CA TYR A 107 5.34 -5.87 16.32
C TYR A 107 6.71 -6.54 16.48
N ASP A 108 6.88 -7.77 16.00
CA ASP A 108 8.15 -8.49 16.08
C ASP A 108 9.27 -7.75 15.34
N TRP A 109 8.97 -7.18 14.17
CA TRP A 109 9.91 -6.31 13.46
C TRP A 109 10.21 -5.01 14.21
N ALA A 110 9.22 -4.40 14.87
CA ALA A 110 9.46 -3.23 15.72
C ALA A 110 10.42 -3.57 16.87
N ILE A 111 10.24 -4.72 17.53
CA ILE A 111 11.17 -5.20 18.57
C ILE A 111 12.57 -5.45 17.99
N ALA A 112 12.67 -6.05 16.80
CA ALA A 112 13.95 -6.24 16.13
C ALA A 112 14.65 -4.90 15.81
N MET A 113 13.89 -3.89 15.34
CA MET A 113 14.41 -2.55 15.11
C MET A 113 14.93 -1.89 16.39
N ILE A 114 14.21 -2.02 17.52
CA ILE A 114 14.65 -1.52 18.82
C ILE A 114 15.95 -2.21 19.26
N LYS A 115 16.00 -3.55 19.20
CA LYS A 115 17.20 -4.33 19.56
C LYS A 115 18.42 -3.98 18.72
N ASN A 116 18.22 -3.58 17.46
CA ASN A 116 19.27 -3.17 16.53
C ASN A 116 19.62 -1.67 16.63
N GLY A 117 19.06 -0.93 17.58
CA GLY A 117 19.29 0.51 17.73
C GLY A 117 18.77 1.34 16.55
N LYS A 118 17.74 0.85 15.84
CA LYS A 118 17.10 1.53 14.70
C LYS A 118 15.72 2.12 15.02
N ALA A 119 15.22 1.89 16.23
CA ALA A 119 14.01 2.49 16.77
C ALA A 119 14.18 2.75 18.27
N TYR A 120 13.46 3.75 18.79
CA TYR A 120 13.46 4.13 20.20
C TYR A 120 12.04 4.47 20.65
N ILE A 121 11.82 4.51 21.97
CA ILE A 121 10.53 4.91 22.55
C ILE A 121 10.58 6.39 22.86
N ASP A 122 9.75 7.18 22.18
CA ASP A 122 9.58 8.59 22.50
C ASP A 122 8.42 8.79 23.48
N ARG A 123 8.67 9.53 24.57
CA ARG A 123 7.67 9.80 25.63
C ARG A 123 7.23 11.26 25.64
N GLN A 124 7.65 12.04 24.64
CA GLN A 124 7.28 13.45 24.54
C GLN A 124 5.82 13.62 24.10
N SER A 125 5.30 14.83 24.30
CA SER A 125 4.02 15.21 23.73
C SER A 125 4.12 15.34 22.21
N SER A 126 2.99 15.20 21.51
CA SER A 126 2.95 15.40 20.05
C SER A 126 3.39 16.80 19.63
N GLU A 127 3.16 17.81 20.47
CA GLU A 127 3.56 19.20 20.22
C GLU A 127 5.08 19.38 20.31
N ASP A 128 5.71 18.77 21.32
CA ASP A 128 7.16 18.81 21.48
C ASP A 128 7.86 18.07 20.32
N MET A 129 7.36 16.89 19.95
CA MET A 129 7.88 16.13 18.80
C MET A 129 7.74 16.92 17.50
N ALA A 130 6.60 17.58 17.27
CA ALA A 130 6.38 18.39 16.08
C ALA A 130 7.36 19.59 16.03
N THR A 131 7.62 20.22 17.16
CA THR A 131 8.58 21.33 17.27
C THR A 131 10.01 20.87 16.97
N GLN A 132 10.40 19.68 17.45
CA GLN A 132 11.74 19.13 17.24
C GLN A 132 11.98 18.58 15.83
N LYS A 133 10.92 18.14 15.14
CA LYS A 133 11.00 17.59 13.78
C LYS A 133 11.59 18.58 12.76
N GLY A 134 11.51 19.87 13.06
CA GLY A 134 11.98 20.94 12.19
C GLY A 134 11.02 21.22 11.03
N THR A 135 11.52 21.90 10.00
CA THR A 135 10.75 22.32 8.82
C THR A 135 11.54 22.03 7.54
N PRO A 136 10.97 22.19 6.33
CA PRO A 136 11.74 22.02 5.09
C PRO A 136 12.99 22.92 4.99
N THR A 137 13.07 24.00 5.76
CA THR A 137 14.19 24.95 5.78
C THR A 137 15.05 24.84 7.04
N GLN A 138 14.64 24.05 8.04
CA GLN A 138 15.36 23.93 9.30
C GLN A 138 15.49 22.45 9.70
N PRO A 139 16.72 21.93 9.88
CA PRO A 139 16.91 20.55 10.30
C PRO A 139 16.27 20.32 11.67
N GLY A 140 15.71 19.13 11.85
CA GLY A 140 15.24 18.68 13.16
C GLY A 140 16.40 18.44 14.13
N ILE A 141 16.04 18.34 15.41
CA ILE A 141 16.98 18.03 16.49
C ILE A 141 16.60 16.72 17.15
N ASP A 142 17.60 16.01 17.69
CA ASP A 142 17.38 14.77 18.41
C ASP A 142 16.54 15.01 19.68
N GLY A 143 15.51 14.19 19.87
CA GLY A 143 14.70 14.21 21.09
C GLY A 143 15.47 13.65 22.31
N PRO A 144 15.11 14.06 23.54
CA PRO A 144 15.72 13.58 24.78
C PRO A 144 15.72 12.06 24.99
N PHE A 145 14.82 11.31 24.33
CA PHE A 145 14.70 9.85 24.48
C PHE A 145 15.39 9.05 23.38
N ARG A 146 16.10 9.71 22.46
CA ARG A 146 16.65 9.06 21.27
C ARG A 146 17.80 8.09 21.57
N ASN A 147 18.53 8.30 22.66
CA ASN A 147 19.72 7.55 23.05
C ASN A 147 19.57 6.93 24.44
#